data_AF-A0A847LJ40-F1
#
_entry.id   AF-A0A847LJ40-F1
#
_cell.length_a   1.000
_cell.length_b   1.000
_cell.length_c   1.000
_cell.angle_alpha   90.00
_cell.angle_beta   90.00
_cell.angle_gamma   90.00
#
_symmetry.space_group_name_H-M   'P 1'
#
loop_
_entity.id
_entity.type
_entity.pdbx_description
1 polymer ?
#
loop_
_entity_poly.entity_id
_entity_poly.type
_entity_poly.pdbx_seq_one_letter_code
_entity_poly.pdbx_strand_id
1 'polypeptide(L)' 'MASLMANAHKAGLAQGLKQGLEQGMEKGMDEGLRKGVVLTIRRLVDSGLSPAEVATRLHLTLQDVETALKS' A
#
# COMPACT_ATOMS: atom_id res chain seq x y z
N MET A 1 43.65 -0.85 -10.94
CA MET A 1 42.90 -0.83 -9.67
C MET A 1 41.83 0.28 -9.60
N ALA A 2 42.12 1.54 -9.94
CA ALA A 2 41.15 2.65 -9.86
C ALA A 2 39.83 2.42 -10.64
N SER A 3 39.91 1.86 -11.85
CA SER A 3 38.72 1.54 -12.68
C SER A 3 37.80 0.49 -12.04
N LEU A 4 38.36 -0.52 -11.38
CA LEU A 4 37.60 -1.57 -10.71
C LEU A 4 36.81 -1.03 -9.51
N MET A 5 37.42 -0.13 -8.74
CA MET A 5 36.79 0.52 -7.58
C MET A 5 35.67 1.49 -8.01
N ALA A 6 35.87 2.23 -9.11
CA ALA A 6 34.83 3.07 -9.67
C ALA A 6 33.61 2.27 -10.15
N ASN A 7 33.83 1.09 -10.74
CA ASN A 7 32.75 0.20 -11.17
C ASN A 7 32.02 -0.43 -9.98
N ALA A 8 32.75 -0.86 -8.95
CA ALA A 8 32.16 -1.40 -7.73
C ALA A 8 31.27 -0.36 -7.00
N HIS A 9 31.73 0.90 -6.92
CA HIS A 9 30.94 1.99 -6.36
C HIS A 9 29.65 2.22 -7.16
N LYS A 10 29.76 2.34 -8.48
CA LYS A 10 28.59 2.52 -9.36
C LYS A 10 27.59 1.37 -9.22
N ALA A 11 28.07 0.13 -9.15
CA ALA A 11 27.24 -1.04 -8.94
C ALA A 11 26.53 -1.00 -7.58
N GLY A 12 27.24 -0.66 -6.50
CA GLY A 12 26.66 -0.53 -5.16
C GLY A 12 25.58 0.56 -5.08
N LEU A 13 25.83 1.73 -5.69
CA LEU A 13 24.85 2.81 -5.74
C LEU A 13 23.62 2.42 -6.56
N ALA A 14 23.82 1.82 -7.74
CA ALA A 14 22.73 1.37 -8.60
C ALA A 14 21.88 0.29 -7.90
N GLN A 15 22.51 -0.65 -7.21
CA GLN A 15 21.81 -1.68 -6.44
C GLN A 15 21.05 -1.07 -5.27
N GLY A 16 21.67 -0.18 -4.50
CA GLY A 16 21.01 0.50 -3.37
C GLY A 16 19.82 1.33 -3.81
N LEU A 17 19.94 2.07 -4.91
CA LEU A 17 18.84 2.86 -5.48
C LEU A 17 17.70 1.96 -5.96
N LYS A 18 18.02 0.87 -6.68
CA LYS A 18 17.02 -0.09 -7.16
C LYS A 18 16.25 -0.71 -5.99
N GLN A 19 16.96 -1.20 -4.97
CA GLN A 19 16.34 -1.80 -3.79
C GLN A 19 15.48 -0.79 -3.02
N GLY A 20 15.99 0.44 -2.82
CA GLY A 20 15.24 1.49 -2.13
C GLY A 20 13.98 1.89 -2.88
N LEU A 21 14.04 1.99 -4.21
CA LEU A 21 12.89 2.31 -5.05
C LEU A 21 11.85 1.19 -5.04
N GLU A 22 12.27 -0.07 -5.22
CA GLU A 22 11.38 -1.23 -5.19
C GLU A 22 10.63 -1.32 -3.86
N GLN A 23 11.35 -1.23 -2.73
CA GLN A 23 10.74 -1.27 -1.40
C GLN A 23 9.83 -0.07 -1.13
N GLY A 24 10.23 1.13 -1.57
CA GLY A 24 9.45 2.34 -1.41
C GLY A 24 8.13 2.28 -2.21
N MET A 25 8.20 1.80 -3.45
CA MET A 25 7.03 1.65 -4.31
C MET A 25 6.06 0.59 -3.78
N GLU A 26 6.56 -0.58 -3.37
CA GLU A 26 5.73 -1.66 -2.80
C GLU A 26 4.99 -1.18 -1.56
N LYS A 27 5.71 -0.61 -0.59
CA LYS A 27 5.11 -0.08 0.65
C LYS A 27 4.11 1.05 0.37
N GLY A 28 4.46 1.97 -0.53
CA GLY A 28 3.62 3.10 -0.89
C GLY A 28 2.33 2.66 -1.58
N MET A 29 2.40 1.69 -2.49
CA MET A 29 1.23 1.13 -3.17
C MET A 29 0.30 0.42 -2.20
N ASP A 30 0.87 -0.42 -1.33
CA ASP A 30 0.14 -1.15 -0.30
C ASP A 30 -0.56 -0.22 0.70
N GLU A 31 0.14 0.80 1.17
CA GLU A 31 -0.44 1.79 2.09
C GLU A 31 -1.51 2.64 1.40
N GLY A 32 -1.27 3.07 0.16
CA GLY A 32 -2.22 3.81 -0.65
C GLY A 32 -3.50 3.03 -0.90
N LEU A 33 -3.39 1.74 -1.27
CA LEU A 33 -4.52 0.86 -1.48
C LEU A 33 -5.33 0.67 -0.19
N ARG A 34 -4.66 0.36 0.92
CA ARG A 34 -5.34 0.22 2.24
C ARG A 34 -6.09 1.48 2.61
N LYS A 35 -5.46 2.66 2.54
CA LYS A 35 -6.12 3.94 2.82
C LYS A 35 -7.30 4.20 1.90
N GLY A 36 -7.17 3.87 0.60
CA GLY A 36 -8.25 3.99 -0.37
C GLY A 36 -9.47 3.13 -0.02
N VAL A 37 -9.23 1.87 0.38
CA VAL A 37 -10.29 0.95 0.81
C VAL A 37 -10.99 1.48 2.08
N VAL A 38 -10.23 1.89 3.10
CA VAL A 38 -10.81 2.45 4.34
C VAL A 38 -11.63 3.71 4.07
N LEU A 39 -11.12 4.64 3.27
CA LEU A 39 -11.85 5.86 2.90
C LEU A 39 -13.14 5.54 2.13
N THR A 40 -13.11 4.55 1.25
CA THR A 40 -14.28 4.12 0.48
C THR A 40 -15.33 3.51 1.41
N ILE A 41 -14.92 2.60 2.30
CA ILE A 41 -15.79 1.99 3.31
C ILE A 41 -16.49 3.07 4.13
N ARG A 42 -15.71 4.03 4.67
CA ARG A 42 -16.24 5.11 5.51
C ARG A 42 -17.24 5.97 4.76
N ARG A 43 -16.92 6.38 3.53
CA ARG A 43 -17.83 7.18 2.69
C ARG A 43 -19.15 6.44 2.40
N LEU A 44 -19.10 5.14 2.15
CA LEU A 44 -20.29 4.36 1.91
C LEU A 44 -21.17 4.26 3.17
N VAL A 45 -20.56 4.04 4.34
CA VAL A 45 -21.28 4.04 5.61
C VAL A 45 -21.87 5.42 5.92
N ASP A 46 -21.09 6.49 5.73
CA ASP A 46 -21.55 7.88 5.91
C ASP A 46 -22.70 8.24 4.96
N SER A 47 -22.77 7.59 3.78
CA SER A 47 -23.89 7.73 2.83
C SER A 47 -25.14 6.91 3.21
N GLY A 48 -25.11 6.19 4.34
CA GLY A 48 -26.25 5.48 4.91
C GLY A 48 -26.27 3.97 4.64
N LEU A 49 -25.23 3.39 4.03
CA LEU A 49 -25.14 1.93 3.90
C LEU A 49 -24.74 1.29 5.24
N SER A 50 -25.29 0.12 5.51
CA SER A 50 -24.81 -0.72 6.60
C SER A 50 -23.45 -1.35 6.29
N PRO A 51 -22.63 -1.66 7.30
CA PRO A 51 -21.36 -2.38 7.12
C PRO A 51 -21.50 -3.70 6.33
N ALA A 52 -22.63 -4.41 6.48
CA ALA A 52 -22.90 -5.65 5.75
C ALA A 52 -23.14 -5.44 4.24
N GLU A 53 -23.80 -4.34 3.86
CA GLU A 53 -24.00 -3.97 2.46
C GLU A 53 -22.69 -3.50 1.83
N VAL A 54 -21.87 -2.76 2.57
CA VAL A 54 -20.53 -2.35 2.13
C VAL A 54 -19.65 -3.57 1.85
N ALA A 55 -19.63 -4.54 2.77
CA ALA A 55 -18.90 -5.79 2.61
C ALA A 55 -19.32 -6.52 1.32
N THR A 56 -20.63 -6.60 1.08
CA THR A 56 -21.18 -7.22 -0.13
C THR A 56 -20.77 -6.49 -1.41
N ARG A 57 -20.84 -5.15 -1.43
CA ARG A 57 -20.51 -4.34 -2.62
C ARG A 57 -19.03 -4.32 -2.96
N LEU A 58 -18.17 -4.38 -1.93
CA LEU A 58 -16.72 -4.36 -2.09
C LEU A 58 -16.12 -5.76 -2.14
N HIS A 59 -16.94 -6.82 -2.08
CA HIS A 59 -16.49 -8.21 -1.98
C HIS A 59 -15.49 -8.44 -0.83
N LEU A 60 -15.74 -7.76 0.30
CA LEU A 60 -14.97 -7.87 1.53
C LEU A 60 -15.75 -8.67 2.56
N THR A 61 -15.08 -9.10 3.62
CA THR A 61 -15.79 -9.67 4.77
C THR A 61 -16.36 -8.56 5.65
N LEU A 62 -17.42 -8.85 6.40
CA LEU A 62 -17.94 -7.92 7.40
C LEU A 62 -16.85 -7.54 8.43
N GLN A 63 -16.00 -8.49 8.80
CA GLN A 63 -14.90 -8.27 9.73
C GLN A 63 -13.88 -7.26 9.18
N ASP A 64 -13.53 -7.34 7.89
CA ASP A 64 -12.60 -6.38 7.26
C ASP A 64 -13.18 -4.96 7.25
N VAL A 65 -14.47 -4.85 6.93
CA VAL A 65 -15.20 -3.59 6.93
C VAL A 65 -15.26 -3.00 8.34
N GLU A 66 -15.58 -3.80 9.35
CA GLU A 66 -15.58 -3.35 10.74
C GLU A 66 -14.19 -2.96 11.23
N THR A 67 -13.15 -3.71 10.84
CA THR A 67 -11.77 -3.41 11.21
C THR A 67 -11.34 -2.06 10.62
N ALA A 68 -11.72 -1.79 9.37
CA ALA A 68 -11.48 -0.52 8.70
C ALA A 68 -12.23 0.66 9.34
N LEU A 69 -13.36 0.43 10.00
CA LEU A 69 -14.13 1.48 10.69
C LEU A 69 -13.62 1.75 12.13
N LYS A 70 -12.93 0.78 12.73
CA LYS A 70 -12.37 0.88 14.09
C LYS A 70 -10.97 1.51 14.13
N SER A 71 -10.26 1.51 13.00
CA SER A 71 -8.96 2.16 12.81
C SER A 71 -9.09 3.67 12.60
#